data_AF-A0A3D4NWA2-F1
#
_entry.id   AF-A0A3D4NWA2-F1
#
_cell.length_a   1.000
_cell.length_b   1.000
_cell.length_c   1.000
_cell.angle_alpha   90.00
_cell.angle_beta   90.00
_cell.angle_gamma   90.00
#
_symmetry.space_group_name_H-M   'P 1'
#
loop_
_entity.id
_entity.type
_entity.pdbx_description
1 polymer ?
#
loop_
_entity_poly.entity_id
_entity_poly.type
_entity_poly.pdbx_seq_one_letter_code
_entity_poly.pdbx_strand_id
1 'polypeptide(L)' 'PDFMLKLGWAAGMAFRKMGACKVLVGKDTRISGYMFESALEAGLTSAGADVMLLGP' A
#
# COMPACT_ATOMS: atom_id res chain seq x y z
N PRO A 1 -11.92 -4.39 -3.30
CA PRO A 1 -10.48 -4.70 -3.11
C PRO A 1 -9.62 -4.41 -4.35
N ASP A 2 -10.03 -4.85 -5.55
CA ASP A 2 -9.22 -4.72 -6.78
C ASP A 2 -8.74 -3.32 -7.12
N PHE A 3 -9.57 -2.31 -6.86
CA PHE A 3 -9.18 -0.92 -7.07
C PHE A 3 -7.98 -0.53 -6.19
N MET A 4 -8.02 -0.86 -4.90
CA MET A 4 -6.92 -0.54 -3.96
C MET A 4 -5.66 -1.33 -4.26
N LEU A 5 -5.81 -2.58 -4.71
CA LEU A 5 -4.69 -3.40 -5.16
C LEU A 5 -3.99 -2.76 -6.38
N LYS A 6 -4.75 -2.37 -7.40
CA LYS A 6 -4.23 -1.71 -8.60
C LYS A 6 -3.65 -0.33 -8.27
N LEU A 7 -4.27 0.40 -7.35
CA LEU A 7 -3.78 1.68 -6.86
C LEU A 7 -2.42 1.52 -6.17
N GLY A 8 -2.29 0.56 -5.26
CA GLY A 8 -1.03 0.26 -4.57
C GLY A 8 0.08 -0.11 -5.56
N TRP A 9 -0.23 -0.96 -6.55
CA TRP A 9 0.72 -1.32 -7.59
C TRP A 9 1.15 -0.11 -8.44
N ALA A 10 0.19 0.70 -8.90
CA ALA A 10 0.47 1.90 -9.70
C ALA A 10 1.29 2.93 -8.92
N ALA A 11 0.98 3.13 -7.64
CA ALA A 11 1.75 4.00 -6.75
C ALA A 11 3.18 3.50 -6.59
N GLY A 12 3.38 2.21 -6.28
CA GLY A 12 4.72 1.62 -6.16
C GLY A 12 5.52 1.72 -7.45
N MET A 13 4.89 1.53 -8.61
CA MET A 13 5.51 1.71 -9.92
C MET A 13 5.92 3.17 -10.19
N ALA A 14 5.15 4.15 -9.73
CA ALA A 14 5.48 5.57 -9.86
C ALA A 14 6.69 5.93 -8.98
N PHE A 15 6.72 5.46 -7.74
CA PHE A 15 7.81 5.74 -6.79
C PHE A 15 9.09 4.95 -7.08
N ARG A 16 9.02 3.85 -7.84
CA ARG A 16 10.19 3.09 -8.28
C ARG A 16 11.24 3.94 -9.00
N LYS A 17 10.84 5.02 -9.68
CA LYS A 17 11.77 5.96 -10.34
C LYS A 17 12.57 6.82 -9.36
N MET A 18 12.13 6.93 -8.11
CA MET A 18 12.74 7.77 -7.07
C MET A 18 13.72 6.99 -6.17
N GLY A 19 13.95 5.70 -6.45
CA GLY A 19 14.88 4.85 -5.69
C GLY A 19 14.17 3.96 -4.68
N ALA A 20 14.63 3.96 -3.42
CA ALA A 20 14.08 3.13 -2.35
C ALA A 20 12.64 3.57 -2.02
N CYS A 21 11.66 2.78 -2.48
CA CYS A 21 10.24 3.04 -2.27
C CYS A 21 9.79 2.51 -0.91
N LYS A 22 9.99 3.30 0.16
CA LYS A 22 9.45 3.01 1.49
C LYS A 22 8.12 3.73 1.68
N VAL A 23 7.09 2.99 2.09
CA VAL A 23 5.71 3.50 2.23
C VAL A 23 5.17 3.17 3.61
N LEU A 24 4.72 4.19 4.33
CA LEU A 24 4.04 4.05 5.61
C LEU A 24 2.52 4.15 5.39
N VAL A 25 1.78 3.13 5.81
CA VAL A 25 0.32 3.06 5.68
C VAL A 25 -0.32 3.18 7.05
N GLY A 26 -1.27 4.11 7.18
CA GLY A 26 -2.14 4.25 8.34
C GLY A 26 -3.60 4.13 7.92
N LYS A 27 -4.40 3.51 8.79
CA LYS A 27 -5.85 3.39 8.61
C LYS A 27 -6.61 4.23 9.63
N ASP A 28 -7.87 4.49 9.32
CA ASP A 28 -8.86 4.99 10.27
C ASP A 28 -9.44 3.81 11.10
N THR A 29 -10.23 4.11 12.13
CA THR A 29 -10.90 3.12 13.01
C THR A 29 -12.01 2.30 12.34
N ARG A 30 -12.32 2.58 11.06
CA ARG A 30 -13.37 1.88 10.31
C ARG A 30 -12.97 0.42 10.06
N ILE A 31 -13.94 -0.49 10.22
CA ILE A 31 -13.76 -1.93 9.95
C ILE A 31 -13.33 -2.19 8.49
N SER A 32 -13.81 -1.39 7.53
CA SER A 32 -13.37 -1.49 6.12
C SER A 32 -11.91 -1.09 5.91
N GLY A 33 -11.30 -0.37 6.86
CA GLY A 33 -9.89 0.04 6.83
C GLY A 33 -8.94 -1.16 6.73
N TYR A 34 -9.23 -2.27 7.42
CA TYR A 34 -8.40 -3.48 7.35
C TYR A 34 -8.30 -4.05 5.93
N MET A 35 -9.43 -4.14 5.23
CA MET A 35 -9.45 -4.66 3.85
C MET A 35 -8.70 -3.74 2.89
N PHE A 36 -8.82 -2.42 3.09
CA PHE A 36 -8.12 -1.46 2.25
C PHE A 36 -6.62 -1.43 2.54
N GLU A 37 -6.23 -1.51 3.81
CA GLU A 37 -4.83 -1.62 4.23
C GLU A 37 -4.16 -2.84 3.60
N SER A 38 -4.73 -4.04 3.76
CA SER A 38 -4.16 -5.27 3.17
C SER A 38 -4.16 -5.25 1.64
N ALA A 39 -5.19 -4.69 1.00
CA ALA A 39 -5.22 -4.58 -0.46
C ALA A 39 -4.15 -3.60 -0.98
N LEU A 40 -3.93 -2.48 -0.27
CA LEU A 40 -2.93 -1.49 -0.63
C LEU A 40 -1.51 -2.02 -0.40
N GLU A 41 -1.28 -2.68 0.73
CA GLU A 41 -0.04 -3.39 1.07
C GLU A 41 0.33 -4.38 -0.04
N ALA A 42 -0.58 -5.29 -0.38
CA ALA A 42 -0.33 -6.29 -1.43
C ALA A 42 0.04 -5.64 -2.78
N GLY A 43 -0.63 -4.55 -3.14
CA GLY A 43 -0.34 -3.80 -4.37
C GLY A 43 1.06 -3.17 -4.33
N LEU A 44 1.40 -2.50 -3.25
CA LEU A 44 2.69 -1.84 -3.04
C LEU A 44 3.85 -2.84 -3.01
N THR A 45 3.71 -3.93 -2.25
CA THR A 45 4.73 -4.99 -2.16
C THR A 45 4.94 -5.68 -3.51
N SER A 46 3.86 -5.90 -4.28
CA SER A 46 3.98 -6.46 -5.64
C SER A 46 4.75 -5.56 -6.63
N ALA A 47 4.78 -4.24 -6.38
CA ALA A 47 5.56 -3.28 -7.14
C ALA A 47 7.03 -3.18 -6.68
N GLY A 48 7.40 -3.87 -5.60
CA GLY A 48 8.73 -3.83 -4.99
C GLY A 48 8.91 -2.73 -3.94
N ALA A 49 7.82 -2.18 -3.39
CA ALA A 49 7.87 -1.24 -2.28
C ALA A 49 8.04 -1.95 -0.93
N ASP A 50 8.77 -1.31 -0.02
CA ASP A 50 8.90 -1.70 1.38
C ASP A 50 7.79 -1.00 2.18
N VAL A 51 6.83 -1.77 2.68
CA VAL A 51 5.60 -1.26 3.30
C VAL A 51 5.67 -1.44 4.81
N MET A 52 5.40 -0.37 5.55
CA MET A 52 5.28 -0.38 6.99
C MET A 52 3.85 -0.01 7.38
N LEU A 53 3.25 -0.79 8.27
CA LEU A 53 1.91 -0.55 8.79
C LEU A 53 2.03 0.15 10.15
N LEU A 54 1.28 1.22 10.37
CA LEU A 54 1.26 1.97 11.63
C LEU A 54 0.64 1.19 12.80
N GLY A 55 0.02 0.04 12.52
CA GLY A 55 -0.69 -0.76 13.51
C GLY A 55 -2.12 -0.26 13.75
N PRO A 56 -2.80 -0.82 14.76
CA PRO A 56 -4.21 -0.55 15.05
C PRO A 56 -4.56 0.91 15.31
#